data_AF-A0A242E3D7-F1
#
_entry.id   AF-A0A242E3D7-F1
#
_cell.length_a   1.000
_cell.length_b   1.000
_cell.length_c   1.000
_cell.angle_alpha   90.00
_cell.angle_beta   90.00
_cell.angle_gamma   90.00
#
_symmetry.space_group_name_H-M   'P 1'
#
loop_
_entity.id
_entity.type
_entity.pdbx_description
1 polymer ?
#
loop_
_entity_poly.entity_id
_entity_poly.type
_entity_poly.pdbx_seq_one_letter_code
_entity_poly.pdbx_strand_id
1 'polypeptide(L)'
;MYEYNLRMTAAQLSWLDKEKMIHELAWANQQVQAQKKVGKHTVPVYRNFDEFFNYQKIEDSIMGSSELSKQDKTFQHLLSKANS
;
A
#
# COMPACT_ATOMS: atom_id res chain seq x y z
N MET A 1 20.00 -9.90 -8.43
CA MET A 1 19.14 -8.70 -8.40
C MET A 1 17.67 -9.02 -8.70
N TYR A 2 17.35 -9.83 -9.73
CA TYR A 2 15.95 -10.22 -10.02
C TYR A 2 15.24 -10.92 -8.85
N GLU A 3 15.89 -11.94 -8.28
CA GLU A 3 15.33 -12.70 -7.16
C GLU A 3 15.14 -11.85 -5.89
N TYR A 4 16.09 -10.94 -5.61
CA TYR A 4 16.00 -10.01 -4.49
C TYR A 4 14.80 -9.07 -4.64
N ASN A 5 14.65 -8.44 -5.80
CA ASN A 5 13.53 -7.53 -6.07
C ASN A 5 12.19 -8.27 -5.99
N LEU A 6 12.11 -9.48 -6.54
CA LEU A 6 10.89 -10.30 -6.48
C LEU A 6 10.50 -10.62 -5.02
N ARG A 7 11.48 -11.03 -4.20
CA ARG A 7 11.27 -11.30 -2.77
C ARG A 7 10.88 -10.05 -2.00
N MET A 8 11.49 -8.90 -2.31
CA MET A 8 11.15 -7.62 -1.68
C MET A 8 9.72 -7.19 -2.03
N THR A 9 9.34 -7.23 -3.30
CA THR A 9 7.97 -6.93 -3.73
C THR A 9 6.96 -7.87 -3.08
N ALA A 10 7.24 -9.18 -3.04
CA ALA A 10 6.37 -10.15 -2.36
C ALA A 10 6.24 -9.86 -0.86
N ALA A 11 7.33 -9.45 -0.19
CA ALA A 11 7.28 -9.04 1.20
C ALA A 11 6.42 -7.79 1.40
N GLN A 12 6.57 -6.77 0.55
CA GLN A 12 5.76 -5.54 0.60
C GLN A 12 4.27 -5.83 0.41
N LEU A 13 3.91 -6.69 -0.54
CA LEU A 13 2.51 -7.12 -0.73
C LEU A 13 1.98 -7.88 0.48
N SER A 14 2.78 -8.79 1.05
CA SER A 14 2.39 -9.50 2.28
C SER A 14 2.18 -8.57 3.48
N TRP A 15 2.97 -7.49 3.58
CA TRP A 15 2.75 -6.47 4.59
C TRP A 15 1.48 -5.68 4.35
N LEU A 16 1.20 -5.31 3.09
CA LEU A 16 -0.03 -4.62 2.71
C LEU A 16 -1.28 -5.44 3.06
N ASP A 17 -1.25 -6.77 2.88
CA ASP A 17 -2.36 -7.65 3.28
C ASP A 17 -2.61 -7.63 4.79
N LYS A 18 -1.55 -7.60 5.61
CA LYS A 18 -1.69 -7.48 7.07
C LYS A 18 -2.25 -6.11 7.46
N GLU A 19 -1.80 -5.06 6.79
CA GLU A 19 -2.28 -3.70 7.01
C GLU A 19 -3.78 -3.59 6.68
N LYS A 20 -4.20 -4.21 5.57
CA LYS A 20 -5.63 -4.33 5.21
C LYS A 20 -6.46 -4.95 6.34
N MET A 21 -6.03 -6.07 6.91
CA MET A 21 -6.75 -6.69 8.02
C MET A 21 -6.88 -5.77 9.24
N ILE A 22 -5.81 -5.04 9.58
CA ILE A 22 -5.82 -4.07 10.69
C ILE A 22 -6.81 -2.92 10.38
N HIS A 23 -6.81 -2.43 9.14
CA HIS A 23 -7.74 -1.40 8.72
C HIS A 23 -9.18 -1.89 8.69
N GLU A 24 -9.46 -3.12 8.26
CA GLU A 24 -10.80 -3.71 8.31
C GLU A 24 -11.33 -3.79 9.75
N LEU A 25 -10.47 -4.19 10.69
CA LEU A 25 -10.80 -4.17 12.11
C LEU A 25 -11.06 -2.75 12.62
N ALA A 26 -10.19 -1.81 12.27
CA ALA A 26 -10.37 -0.40 12.63
C ALA A 26 -11.68 0.15 12.06
N TRP A 27 -12.01 -0.16 10.81
CA TRP A 27 -13.24 0.24 10.12
C TRP A 27 -14.49 -0.30 10.80
N ALA A 28 -14.49 -1.59 11.15
CA ALA A 28 -15.58 -2.22 11.89
C ALA A 28 -15.82 -1.52 13.24
N ASN A 29 -14.75 -1.13 13.94
CA ASN A 29 -14.83 -0.36 15.17
C ASN A 29 -15.25 1.11 14.93
N GLN A 30 -14.80 1.72 13.82
CA GLN A 30 -15.00 3.13 13.50
C GLN A 30 -16.43 3.45 13.05
N GLN A 31 -17.14 2.50 12.42
CA GLN A 31 -18.56 2.63 12.05
C GLN A 31 -19.45 3.02 13.24
N VAL A 32 -19.02 2.71 14.47
CA VAL A 32 -19.74 3.06 15.71
C VAL A 32 -19.54 4.53 16.11
N GLN A 33 -18.50 5.21 15.64
CA GLN A 33 -18.02 6.47 16.25
C GLN A 33 -17.74 7.64 15.28
N ALA A 34 -17.40 7.38 14.02
CA ALA A 34 -16.96 8.45 13.11
C ALA A 34 -18.11 9.07 12.31
N GLN A 35 -18.68 10.13 12.86
CA GLN A 35 -19.69 10.94 12.21
C GLN A 35 -19.25 12.40 12.11
N LYS A 36 -19.58 13.05 11.00
CA LYS A 36 -19.39 14.49 10.77
C LYS A 36 -20.72 15.17 10.53
N LYS A 37 -20.82 16.43 10.92
CA LYS A 37 -22.00 17.26 10.67
C LYS A 37 -21.88 17.92 9.30
N VAL A 38 -22.88 17.73 8.45
CA VAL A 38 -23.00 18.38 7.14
C VAL A 38 -24.33 19.13 7.14
N GLY A 39 -24.26 20.45 7.38
CA GLY A 39 -25.42 21.29 7.58
C GLY A 39 -26.25 20.86 8.80
N LYS A 40 -27.50 20.44 8.55
CA LYS A 40 -28.41 19.93 9.59
C LYS A 40 -28.32 18.42 9.81
N HIS A 41 -27.60 17.69 8.95
CA HIS A 41 -27.52 16.23 8.99
C HIS A 41 -26.19 15.76 9.55
N THR A 42 -26.21 14.57 10.14
CA THR A 42 -25.01 13.86 10.59
C THR A 42 -24.76 12.70 9.65
N VAL A 43 -23.57 12.65 9.06
CA VAL A 43 -23.19 11.62 8.08
C VAL A 43 -21.89 10.95 8.52
N PRO A 44 -21.64 9.68 8.15
CA PRO A 44 -20.34 9.05 8.36
C PRO A 44 -19.19 9.88 7.73
N VAL A 45 -18.03 9.88 8.38
CA VAL A 45 -16.84 10.59 7.85
C VAL A 45 -16.43 10.01 6.50
N TYR A 46 -16.37 8.68 6.45
CA TYR A 46 -16.11 7.86 5.26
C TYR A 46 -17.36 7.04 4.96
N ARG A 47 -17.70 6.89 3.68
CA ARG A 47 -18.92 6.21 3.24
C ARG A 47 -18.72 4.72 3.00
N ASN A 48 -17.50 4.34 2.65
CA ASN A 48 -17.10 2.97 2.38
C ASN A 48 -15.66 2.77 2.88
N PHE A 49 -15.23 1.51 2.87
CA PHE A 49 -13.89 1.14 3.32
C PHE A 49 -12.80 1.74 2.43
N ASP A 50 -13.01 1.81 1.11
CA ASP A 50 -12.00 2.31 0.17
C ASP A 50 -11.67 3.80 0.37
N GLU A 51 -12.64 4.61 0.85
CA GLU A 51 -12.42 6.00 1.27
C GLU A 51 -11.57 6.09 2.55
N PHE A 52 -11.62 5.07 3.41
CA PHE A 52 -10.83 4.98 4.65
C PHE A 52 -9.42 4.40 4.38
N PHE A 53 -9.34 3.34 3.58
CA PHE A 53 -8.11 2.64 3.24
C PHE A 53 -8.17 2.12 1.80
N ASN A 54 -7.45 2.78 0.89
CA ASN A 54 -7.41 2.42 -0.51
C ASN A 54 -6.27 1.43 -0.79
N TYR A 55 -6.57 0.13 -0.68
CA TYR A 55 -5.62 -0.94 -0.92
C TYR A 55 -5.01 -0.88 -2.33
N GLN A 56 -5.86 -0.72 -3.37
CA GLN A 56 -5.44 -0.77 -4.76
C GLN A 56 -4.39 0.30 -5.07
N LYS A 57 -4.57 1.51 -4.56
CA LYS A 57 -3.62 2.62 -4.76
C LYS A 57 -2.23 2.28 -4.19
N ILE A 58 -2.16 1.58 -3.07
CA ILE A 58 -0.90 1.19 -2.44
C ILE A 58 -0.27 0.02 -3.20
N GLU A 59 -1.08 -0.96 -3.60
CA GLU A 59 -0.63 -2.08 -4.45
C GLU A 59 -0.03 -1.57 -5.77
N ASP A 60 -0.72 -0.67 -6.47
CA ASP A 60 -0.26 -0.08 -7.73
C ASP A 60 1.07 0.68 -7.54
N SER A 61 1.25 1.35 -6.40
CA SER A 61 2.49 2.04 -6.05
C SER A 61 3.65 1.05 -5.83
N ILE A 62 3.40 -0.07 -5.14
CA ILE A 62 4.39 -1.14 -4.93
C ILE A 62 4.79 -1.76 -6.27
N MET A 63 3.79 -2.07 -7.11
CA MET A 63 4.00 -2.68 -8.42
C MET A 63 4.73 -1.73 -9.37
N GLY A 64 4.34 -0.45 -9.44
CA GLY A 64 5.01 0.56 -10.26
C GLY A 64 6.46 0.84 -9.82
N SER A 65 6.71 0.85 -8.50
CA SER A 65 8.08 0.93 -7.95
C SER A 65 8.93 -0.29 -8.32
N SER A 66 8.31 -1.48 -8.36
CA SER A 66 8.98 -2.72 -8.80
C SER A 66 9.37 -2.67 -10.28
N GLU A 67 8.55 -2.05 -11.13
CA GLU A 67 8.83 -1.91 -12.56
C GLU A 67 9.96 -0.92 -12.84
N LEU A 68 9.96 0.23 -12.15
CA LEU A 68 11.04 1.21 -12.22
C LEU A 68 12.39 0.61 -11.75
N SER A 69 12.37 -0.20 -10.68
CA SER A 69 13.56 -0.93 -10.19
C SER A 69 14.10 -1.96 -11.18
N LYS A 70 13.23 -2.60 -11.98
CA LYS A 70 13.63 -3.54 -13.05
C LYS A 70 14.24 -2.82 -14.26
N GLN A 71 13.81 -1.59 -14.53
CA GLN A 71 14.26 -0.81 -15.68
C GLN A 71 15.62 -0.14 -15.48
N ASP A 72 16.02 0.15 -14.24
CA ASP A 72 17.29 0.82 -13.93
C ASP A 72 18.50 -0.13 -13.99
N LYS A 73 18.73 -0.69 -15.19
CA LYS A 73 19.83 -1.61 -15.51
C LYS A 73 21.20 -0.98 -15.23
N THR A 74 21.29 0.34 -15.32
CA THR A 74 22.51 1.12 -15.08
C THR A 74 22.92 1.06 -13.61
N PHE A 75 21.98 1.27 -12.69
CA PHE A 75 22.23 1.18 -11.25
C PHE A 75 22.57 -0.25 -10.82
N GLN A 76 21.86 -1.24 -11.36
CA GLN A 76 22.14 -2.66 -11.10
C GLN A 76 23.54 -3.09 -11.59
N HIS A 77 23.98 -2.56 -12.74
CA HIS A 77 25.32 -2.79 -13.26
C HIS A 77 26.40 -2.18 -12.36
N LEU A 78 26.19 -0.96 -11.86
CA LEU A 78 27.14 -0.28 -10.96
C LEU A 78 27.32 -1.02 -9.62
N LEU A 79 26.22 -1.51 -9.02
CA LEU A 79 26.28 -2.30 -7.79
C LEU A 79 27.03 -3.63 -7.97
N SER A 80 26.86 -4.30 -9.13
CA SER A 80 27.60 -5.52 -9.43
C SER A 80 29.10 -5.31 -9.60
N LYS A 81 29.52 -4.12 -10.08
CA LYS A 81 30.92 -3.75 -10.24
C LYS A 81 31.60 -3.34 -8.94
N ALA A 82 30.85 -2.72 -8.03
CA ALA A 82 31.38 -2.25 -6.74
C ALA A 82 31.66 -3.39 -5.74
N ASN A 83 31.10 -4.58 -5.98
CA ASN A 83 31.25 -5.77 -5.14
C ASN A 83 32.11 -6.87 -5.80
N SER A 84 32.85 -6.51 -6.87
CA SER A 84 33.82 -7.37 -7.58
C SER A 84 35.25 -6.93 -7.33
#